data_AF-A0A7Y1UA65-F1
#
_entry.id   AF-A0A7Y1UA65-F1
#
_cell.length_a   1.000
_cell.length_b   1.000
_cell.length_c   1.000
_cell.angle_alpha   90.00
_cell.angle_beta   90.00
_cell.angle_gamma   90.00
#
_symmetry.space_group_name_H-M   'P 1'
#
loop_
_entity.id
_entity.type
_entity.pdbx_description
1 polymer ?
#
loop_
_entity_poly.entity_id
_entity_poly.type
_entity_poly.pdbx_seq_one_letter_code
_entity_poly.pdbx_strand_id
1 'polypeptide(L)'
;VGGIDKVGDAVWFTVYYQDSDVYPYAYAYLWVPGTIGFLDTVPMNGGQPHGIEQVGNTLFYVIDDNDDDLERLYSYDLSTETDIGFVDLPDTQNDNDQSPRGLVYNEGYLYLMADRGGPSAFPYNMLYKYEIDVDPIGVEEIPNTEVPISLAPNPVRDVVRIVNADLLDSNRPIWIYDDLGREVDRLRASSELDLSHLPAGRYLLIVSAIGELHSLEFIKE
;
A
#
# COMPACT_ATOMS: atom_id res chain seq x y z
N VAL A 1 8.12 -10.86 21.45
CA VAL A 1 7.08 -9.97 20.92
C VAL A 1 7.69 -9.15 19.80
N GLY A 2 7.08 -9.21 18.62
CA GLY A 2 7.59 -8.56 17.41
C GLY A 2 7.12 -9.29 16.15
N GLY A 3 6.73 -8.52 15.14
CA GLY A 3 6.45 -8.98 13.79
C GLY A 3 7.59 -8.60 12.85
N ILE A 4 7.70 -9.30 11.72
CA ILE A 4 8.59 -8.95 10.62
C ILE A 4 7.84 -9.11 9.30
N ASP A 5 8.04 -8.16 8.41
CA ASP A 5 7.55 -8.22 7.03
C ASP A 5 8.67 -7.77 6.07
N LYS A 6 8.74 -8.39 4.89
CA LYS A 6 9.78 -8.13 3.89
C LYS A 6 9.20 -7.30 2.75
N VAL A 7 9.79 -6.14 2.52
CA VAL A 7 9.37 -5.20 1.46
C VAL A 7 10.57 -4.87 0.58
N GLY A 8 10.60 -5.46 -0.62
CA GLY A 8 11.76 -5.35 -1.51
C GLY A 8 13.04 -5.88 -0.84
N ASP A 9 14.07 -5.04 -0.75
CA ASP A 9 15.34 -5.33 -0.06
C ASP A 9 15.34 -4.91 1.43
N ALA A 10 14.25 -4.30 1.90
CA ALA A 10 14.08 -3.87 3.28
C ALA A 10 13.17 -4.83 4.06
N VAL A 11 13.18 -4.67 5.38
CA VAL A 11 12.28 -5.36 6.30
C VAL A 11 11.64 -4.36 7.24
N TRP A 12 10.32 -4.44 7.37
CA TRP A 12 9.63 -3.89 8.53
C TRP A 12 9.82 -4.85 9.69
N PHE A 13 10.06 -4.30 10.86
CA PHE A 13 9.98 -5.06 12.10
C PHE A 13 9.43 -4.20 13.22
N THR A 14 8.69 -4.82 14.12
CA THR A 14 8.17 -4.14 15.30
C THR A 14 9.06 -4.46 16.50
N VAL A 15 9.25 -3.47 17.36
CA VAL A 15 9.99 -3.63 18.59
C VAL A 15 9.04 -3.46 19.75
N TYR A 16 8.96 -4.49 20.58
CA TYR A 16 8.30 -4.38 21.87
C TYR A 16 8.98 -3.31 22.72
N TYR A 17 8.21 -2.36 23.22
CA TYR A 17 8.66 -1.38 24.19
C TYR A 17 7.81 -1.49 25.44
N GLN A 18 8.43 -1.92 26.53
CA GLN A 18 7.75 -2.13 27.80
C GLN A 18 7.48 -0.76 28.46
N ASP A 19 6.27 -0.56 28.99
CA ASP A 19 5.89 0.51 29.91
C ASP A 19 5.86 1.96 29.35
N SER A 20 5.46 2.15 28.08
CA SER A 20 5.11 3.50 27.63
C SER A 20 3.61 3.76 27.82
N ASP A 21 3.22 4.49 28.86
CA ASP A 21 1.83 4.93 29.05
C ASP A 21 1.45 6.15 28.20
N VAL A 22 2.35 6.59 27.31
CA VAL A 22 2.19 7.79 26.49
C VAL A 22 2.45 7.43 25.04
N TYR A 23 1.53 7.85 24.18
CA TYR A 23 1.70 7.70 22.74
C TYR A 23 2.99 8.39 22.24
N PRO A 24 3.74 7.75 21.33
CA PRO A 24 3.50 6.40 20.78
C PRO A 24 3.93 5.30 21.75
N TYR A 25 3.13 4.23 21.79
CA TYR A 25 3.28 3.13 22.74
C TYR A 25 4.35 2.13 22.32
N ALA A 26 4.51 1.94 21.01
CA ALA A 26 5.56 1.16 20.38
C ALA A 26 5.91 1.77 19.02
N TYR A 27 6.89 1.17 18.34
CA TYR A 27 7.31 1.59 16.99
C TYR A 27 7.56 0.39 16.08
N ALA A 28 7.25 0.60 14.80
CA ALA A 28 7.77 -0.22 13.70
C ALA A 28 8.90 0.52 12.99
N TYR A 29 9.89 -0.21 12.52
CA TYR A 29 11.04 0.36 11.81
C TYR A 29 11.23 -0.35 10.47
N LEU A 30 11.48 0.43 9.42
CA LEU A 30 11.89 -0.10 8.12
C LEU A 30 13.41 -0.04 8.02
N TRP A 31 14.02 -1.16 7.64
CA TRP A 31 15.48 -1.26 7.61
C TRP A 31 15.97 -2.13 6.47
N VAL A 32 17.07 -1.74 5.84
CA VAL A 32 17.79 -2.62 4.92
C VAL A 32 18.86 -3.38 5.71
N PRO A 33 18.77 -4.72 5.78
CA PRO A 33 19.73 -5.51 6.55
C PRO A 33 21.18 -5.20 6.19
N GLY A 34 21.98 -4.86 7.20
CA GLY A 34 23.41 -4.52 7.07
C GLY A 34 23.71 -3.03 6.88
N THR A 35 22.69 -2.15 6.84
CA THR A 35 22.88 -0.69 6.79
C THR A 35 22.87 -0.05 8.18
N ILE A 36 23.48 1.13 8.30
CA ILE A 36 23.53 1.91 9.55
C ILE A 36 22.41 2.96 9.50
N GLY A 37 21.21 2.62 9.95
CA GLY A 37 20.08 3.54 10.05
C GLY A 37 18.77 2.94 9.55
N PHE A 38 17.65 3.45 10.08
CA PHE A 38 16.31 3.09 9.62
C PHE A 38 15.93 3.94 8.41
N LEU A 39 15.27 3.32 7.43
CA LEU A 39 14.68 4.01 6.29
C LEU A 39 13.42 4.77 6.71
N ASP A 40 12.67 4.21 7.65
CA ASP A 40 11.40 4.76 8.10
C ASP A 40 11.04 4.29 9.52
N THR A 41 10.10 4.97 10.17
CA THR A 41 9.62 4.69 11.53
C THR A 41 8.13 5.03 11.66
N VAL A 42 7.33 4.05 12.06
CA VAL A 42 5.88 4.23 12.27
C VAL A 42 5.56 4.19 13.77
N PRO A 43 4.88 5.23 14.32
CA PRO A 43 4.36 5.19 15.68
C PRO A 43 3.16 4.25 15.78
N MET A 44 3.07 3.48 16.86
CA MET A 44 2.03 2.45 17.02
C MET A 44 1.06 2.76 18.16
N ASN A 45 -0.21 2.42 17.93
CA ASN A 45 -1.29 2.45 18.91
C ASN A 45 -1.34 1.11 19.65
N GLY A 46 -0.55 0.98 20.72
CA GLY A 46 -0.49 -0.20 21.59
C GLY A 46 0.93 -0.69 21.87
N GLY A 47 1.17 -1.23 23.06
CA GLY A 47 2.52 -1.52 23.56
C GLY A 47 3.12 -2.86 23.09
N GLN A 48 2.29 -3.83 22.71
CA GLN A 48 2.71 -5.19 22.35
C GLN A 48 2.37 -5.56 20.91
N PRO A 49 3.16 -5.11 19.92
CA PRO A 49 2.96 -5.50 18.53
C PRO A 49 3.47 -6.90 18.25
N HIS A 50 2.60 -7.75 17.69
CA HIS A 50 2.90 -9.17 17.42
C HIS A 50 2.95 -9.51 15.92
N GLY A 51 2.25 -8.78 15.08
CA GLY A 51 2.26 -8.98 13.63
C GLY A 51 2.32 -7.64 12.90
N ILE A 52 2.94 -7.66 11.74
CA ILE A 52 3.09 -6.52 10.84
C ILE A 52 3.05 -7.04 9.41
N GLU A 53 2.44 -6.27 8.50
CA GLU A 53 2.38 -6.59 7.07
C GLU A 53 2.14 -5.29 6.28
N GLN A 54 2.93 -5.02 5.25
CA GLN A 54 2.70 -3.91 4.33
C GLN A 54 1.89 -4.37 3.11
N VAL A 55 0.82 -3.64 2.80
CA VAL A 55 0.03 -3.82 1.57
C VAL A 55 -0.08 -2.47 0.86
N GLY A 56 0.62 -2.32 -0.27
CA GLY A 56 0.72 -1.01 -0.94
C GLY A 56 1.33 0.04 -0.02
N ASN A 57 0.65 1.17 0.16
CA ASN A 57 1.04 2.24 1.09
C ASN A 57 0.44 2.08 2.50
N THR A 58 -0.26 0.98 2.78
CA THR A 58 -0.82 0.74 4.12
C THR A 58 0.03 -0.25 4.89
N LEU A 59 0.43 0.12 6.10
CA LEU A 59 1.04 -0.77 7.07
C LEU A 59 -0.03 -1.28 8.03
N PHE A 60 -0.22 -2.59 8.04
CA PHE A 60 -1.08 -3.27 9.02
C PHE A 60 -0.25 -3.77 10.18
N TYR A 61 -0.76 -3.63 11.39
CA TYR A 61 -0.14 -4.22 12.57
C TYR A 61 -1.19 -4.66 13.59
N VAL A 62 -0.86 -5.69 14.35
CA VAL A 62 -1.75 -6.25 15.38
C VAL A 62 -1.10 -6.19 16.75
N ILE A 63 -1.88 -5.79 17.74
CA ILE A 63 -1.47 -5.63 19.14
C ILE A 63 -2.12 -6.72 20.02
N ASP A 64 -1.34 -7.28 20.94
CA ASP A 64 -1.78 -8.22 21.99
C ASP A 64 -2.31 -7.45 23.24
N ASP A 65 -3.03 -8.12 24.12
CA ASP A 65 -3.88 -7.53 25.19
C ASP A 65 -3.15 -6.96 26.44
N ASN A 66 -1.95 -6.41 26.26
CA ASN A 66 -1.14 -5.97 27.39
C ASN A 66 -1.80 -4.86 28.22
N ASP A 67 -1.81 -5.03 29.55
CA ASP A 67 -2.33 -4.04 30.51
C ASP A 67 -3.77 -3.57 30.23
N ASP A 68 -4.65 -4.51 29.86
CA ASP A 68 -6.06 -4.29 29.49
C ASP A 68 -6.26 -3.50 28.16
N ASP A 69 -5.22 -3.36 27.34
CA ASP A 69 -5.37 -2.85 25.98
C ASP A 69 -6.23 -3.80 25.14
N LEU A 70 -7.13 -3.23 24.33
CA LEU A 70 -7.95 -4.03 23.43
C LEU A 70 -7.10 -4.54 22.26
N GLU A 71 -7.15 -5.85 22.03
CA GLU A 71 -6.50 -6.47 20.89
C GLU A 71 -7.16 -6.00 19.60
N ARG A 72 -6.35 -5.39 18.74
CA ARG A 72 -6.82 -4.71 17.54
C ARG A 72 -5.85 -4.89 16.40
N LEU A 73 -6.43 -4.97 15.21
CA LEU A 73 -5.72 -4.82 13.95
C LEU A 73 -5.81 -3.35 13.53
N TYR A 74 -4.68 -2.68 13.52
CA TYR A 74 -4.54 -1.29 13.11
C TYR A 74 -4.08 -1.18 11.66
N SER A 75 -4.37 -0.04 11.06
CA SER A 75 -3.98 0.34 9.72
C SER A 75 -3.41 1.76 9.74
N TYR A 76 -2.26 1.93 9.10
CA TYR A 76 -1.52 3.19 9.03
C TYR A 76 -1.14 3.48 7.59
N ASP A 77 -1.36 4.71 7.13
CA ASP A 77 -0.98 5.17 5.80
C ASP A 77 0.46 5.69 5.81
N LEU A 78 1.35 4.97 5.12
CA LEU A 78 2.77 5.32 4.98
C LEU A 78 3.00 6.56 4.11
N SER A 79 2.06 6.90 3.21
CA SER A 79 2.21 8.05 2.32
C SER A 79 1.81 9.36 2.99
N THR A 80 0.76 9.34 3.81
CA THR A 80 0.28 10.51 4.55
C THR A 80 0.82 10.58 5.97
N GLU A 81 1.47 9.52 6.44
CA GLU A 81 1.94 9.35 7.82
C GLU A 81 0.80 9.51 8.84
N THR A 82 -0.35 8.89 8.57
CA THR A 82 -1.53 8.99 9.44
C THR A 82 -2.13 7.63 9.80
N ASP A 83 -2.67 7.54 11.01
CA ASP A 83 -3.51 6.42 11.42
C ASP A 83 -4.81 6.43 10.61
N ILE A 84 -5.09 5.35 9.89
CA ILE A 84 -6.35 5.16 9.14
C ILE A 84 -7.45 4.73 10.11
N GLY A 85 -7.12 3.83 11.04
CA GLY A 85 -8.04 3.30 12.02
C GLY A 85 -7.70 1.88 12.45
N PHE A 86 -8.66 1.24 13.12
CA PHE A 86 -8.53 -0.12 13.61
C PHE A 86 -9.84 -0.90 13.45
N VAL A 87 -9.69 -2.22 13.50
CA VAL A 87 -10.79 -3.16 13.75
C VAL A 87 -10.47 -3.97 15.00
N ASP A 88 -11.48 -4.19 15.83
CA ASP A 88 -11.36 -5.11 16.96
C ASP A 88 -11.20 -6.54 16.43
N LEU A 89 -10.39 -7.36 17.09
CA LEU A 89 -10.31 -8.78 16.76
C LEU A 89 -11.64 -9.49 17.12
N PRO A 90 -11.92 -10.66 16.53
CA PRO A 90 -13.10 -11.43 16.91
C PRO A 90 -13.13 -11.71 18.42
N ASP A 91 -14.30 -11.62 19.04
CA ASP A 91 -14.51 -11.83 20.48
C ASP A 91 -13.76 -10.90 21.45
N THR A 92 -13.12 -9.83 20.96
CA THR A 92 -12.50 -8.77 21.78
C THR A 92 -13.46 -8.21 22.85
N GLN A 93 -14.76 -8.11 22.56
CA GLN A 93 -15.75 -7.62 23.53
C GLN A 93 -16.15 -8.65 24.61
N ASN A 94 -15.83 -9.94 24.43
CA ASN A 94 -16.22 -11.02 25.32
C ASN A 94 -15.09 -11.36 26.32
N ASP A 95 -13.88 -11.59 25.81
CA ASP A 95 -12.73 -12.00 26.63
C ASP A 95 -11.40 -11.32 26.28
N ASN A 96 -11.29 -10.64 25.12
CA ASN A 96 -10.08 -9.91 24.69
C ASN A 96 -8.78 -10.75 24.69
N ASP A 97 -8.90 -12.08 24.52
CA ASP A 97 -7.78 -13.03 24.63
C ASP A 97 -7.65 -13.87 23.35
N GLN A 98 -7.46 -13.19 22.22
CA GLN A 98 -7.17 -13.86 20.93
C GLN A 98 -5.69 -14.24 20.83
N SER A 99 -4.82 -13.52 21.51
CA SER A 99 -3.38 -13.68 21.55
C SER A 99 -2.76 -13.76 20.15
N PRO A 100 -2.77 -12.64 19.39
CA PRO A 100 -2.26 -12.59 18.03
C PRO A 100 -0.77 -12.99 17.94
N ARG A 101 -0.37 -13.59 16.81
CA ARG A 101 0.97 -14.15 16.60
C ARG A 101 1.63 -13.76 15.27
N GLY A 102 0.88 -13.29 14.29
CA GLY A 102 1.45 -12.85 13.03
C GLY A 102 0.42 -12.49 11.98
N LEU A 103 0.84 -11.65 11.04
CA LEU A 103 0.05 -11.22 9.89
C LEU A 103 0.73 -11.72 8.60
N VAL A 104 -0.07 -11.95 7.56
CA VAL A 104 0.41 -12.15 6.19
C VAL A 104 -0.67 -11.75 5.21
N TYR A 105 -0.31 -11.04 4.14
CA TYR A 105 -1.24 -10.69 3.07
C TYR A 105 -1.05 -11.61 1.87
N ASN A 106 -2.16 -12.10 1.31
CA ASN A 106 -2.13 -12.89 0.09
C ASN A 106 -3.46 -12.79 -0.68
N GLU A 107 -3.36 -12.59 -2.01
CA GLU A 107 -4.49 -12.64 -2.95
C GLU A 107 -5.72 -11.79 -2.53
N GLY A 108 -5.50 -10.58 -2.02
CA GLY A 108 -6.60 -9.68 -1.62
C GLY A 108 -7.07 -9.81 -0.17
N TYR A 109 -6.42 -10.67 0.62
CA TYR A 109 -6.82 -10.94 1.98
C TYR A 109 -5.64 -10.85 2.94
N LEU A 110 -5.90 -10.29 4.11
CA LEU A 110 -4.98 -10.35 5.24
C LEU A 110 -5.37 -11.49 6.15
N TYR A 111 -4.38 -12.29 6.51
CA TYR A 111 -4.52 -13.43 7.38
C TYR A 111 -3.82 -13.13 8.70
N LEU A 112 -4.51 -13.39 9.80
CA LEU A 112 -3.99 -13.26 11.15
C LEU A 112 -3.96 -14.64 11.80
N MET A 113 -2.78 -15.06 12.24
CA MET A 113 -2.63 -16.21 13.12
C MET A 113 -2.73 -15.77 14.56
N ALA A 114 -3.51 -16.50 15.37
CA ALA A 114 -3.73 -16.20 16.77
C ALA A 114 -3.70 -17.50 17.60
N ASP A 115 -3.12 -17.45 18.80
CA ASP A 115 -3.04 -18.58 19.73
C ASP A 115 -4.05 -18.36 20.86
N ARG A 116 -5.34 -18.45 20.49
CA ARG A 116 -6.45 -18.04 21.34
C ARG A 116 -6.41 -18.71 22.70
N GLY A 117 -6.29 -17.91 23.75
CA GLY A 117 -6.43 -18.31 25.15
C GLY A 117 -7.88 -18.21 25.63
N GLY A 118 -8.20 -18.82 26.77
CA GLY A 118 -9.42 -18.50 27.51
C GLY A 118 -10.51 -19.59 27.61
N PRO A 119 -11.53 -19.35 28.47
CA PRO A 119 -12.53 -20.36 28.87
C PRO A 119 -13.51 -20.78 27.76
N SER A 120 -13.56 -20.01 26.67
CA SER A 120 -14.32 -20.24 25.44
C SER A 120 -13.43 -20.75 24.29
N ALA A 121 -12.11 -20.89 24.51
CA ALA A 121 -11.15 -21.24 23.47
C ALA A 121 -11.10 -22.74 23.23
N PHE A 122 -11.07 -23.12 21.95
CA PHE A 122 -10.56 -24.43 21.58
C PHE A 122 -9.03 -24.41 21.69
N PRO A 123 -8.36 -25.54 22.03
CA PRO A 123 -6.90 -25.62 22.19
C PRO A 123 -6.12 -25.54 20.85
N TYR A 124 -6.58 -24.72 19.90
CA TYR A 124 -6.07 -24.66 18.54
C TYR A 124 -5.73 -23.24 18.14
N ASN A 125 -4.63 -23.10 17.40
CA ASN A 125 -4.32 -21.89 16.66
C ASN A 125 -5.50 -21.54 15.74
N MET A 126 -5.91 -20.28 15.78
CA MET A 126 -6.95 -19.71 14.92
C MET A 126 -6.29 -18.97 13.75
N LEU A 127 -6.93 -19.06 12.59
CA LEU A 127 -6.59 -18.27 11.41
C LEU A 127 -7.78 -17.39 11.06
N TYR A 128 -7.64 -16.10 11.28
CA TYR A 128 -8.62 -15.10 10.86
C TYR A 128 -8.29 -14.62 9.45
N LYS A 129 -9.33 -14.34 8.67
CA LYS A 129 -9.22 -13.85 7.30
C LYS A 129 -10.01 -12.56 7.19
N TYR A 130 -9.33 -11.49 6.80
CA TYR A 130 -9.89 -10.16 6.58
C TYR A 130 -9.88 -9.87 5.08
N GLU A 131 -11.02 -9.46 4.55
CA GLU A 131 -11.08 -8.80 3.25
C GLU A 131 -10.64 -7.37 3.48
N ILE A 132 -9.56 -6.95 2.80
CA ILE A 132 -9.13 -5.57 2.85
C ILE A 132 -9.59 -4.92 1.57
N ASP A 133 -10.47 -3.93 1.72
CA ASP A 133 -10.66 -2.93 0.69
C ASP A 133 -9.49 -1.94 0.82
N VAL A 134 -8.32 -2.38 0.37
CA VAL A 134 -7.30 -1.42 -0.04
C VAL A 134 -7.83 -0.88 -1.36
N ASP A 135 -8.75 0.08 -1.27
CA ASP A 135 -8.91 1.04 -2.35
C ASP A 135 -7.48 1.38 -2.77
N PRO A 136 -7.09 1.29 -4.06
CA PRO A 136 -5.82 1.83 -4.48
C PRO A 136 -5.88 3.33 -4.19
N ILE A 137 -5.50 3.73 -2.97
CA ILE A 137 -5.50 5.11 -2.49
C ILE A 137 -4.34 5.76 -3.21
N GLY A 138 -4.62 6.19 -4.44
CA GLY A 138 -3.66 6.85 -5.32
C GLY A 138 -2.66 5.90 -5.94
N VAL A 139 -2.64 5.90 -7.28
CA VAL A 139 -1.34 6.01 -7.94
C VAL A 139 -0.70 7.27 -7.34
N GLU A 140 0.34 7.12 -6.52
CA GLU A 140 1.09 8.27 -6.03
C GLU A 140 1.53 9.08 -7.27
N GLU A 141 1.02 10.31 -7.39
CA GLU A 141 1.53 11.27 -8.36
C GLU A 141 3.01 11.47 -8.02
N ILE A 142 3.90 10.79 -8.74
CA ILE A 142 5.30 11.20 -8.79
C ILE A 142 5.27 12.59 -9.42
N PRO A 143 5.50 13.68 -8.66
CA PRO A 143 5.52 15.01 -9.24
C PRO A 143 6.71 15.00 -10.17
N ASN A 144 6.42 15.00 -11.46
CA ASN A 144 7.44 14.98 -12.49
C ASN A 144 7.98 16.42 -12.57
N THR A 145 8.88 16.75 -11.64
CA THR A 145 9.47 18.07 -11.47
C THR A 145 10.48 18.39 -12.57
N GLU A 146 10.75 17.44 -13.47
CA GLU A 146 11.67 17.57 -14.59
C GLU A 146 11.11 17.02 -15.93
N VAL A 147 9.78 17.01 -16.18
CA VAL A 147 9.29 16.37 -17.42
C VAL A 147 9.69 17.17 -18.66
N PRO A 148 10.35 16.53 -19.63
CA PRO A 148 10.56 17.12 -20.94
C PRO A 148 9.38 16.83 -21.88
N ILE A 149 8.35 16.09 -21.47
CA ILE A 149 7.17 15.70 -22.26
C ILE A 149 5.87 16.05 -21.55
N SER A 150 4.83 16.44 -22.28
CA SER A 150 3.51 16.76 -21.72
C SER A 150 2.37 16.32 -22.64
N LEU A 151 1.15 16.23 -22.10
CA LEU A 151 -0.04 15.85 -22.87
C LEU A 151 -0.87 17.08 -23.24
N ALA A 152 -1.42 17.07 -24.45
CA ALA A 152 -2.42 18.01 -24.93
C ALA A 152 -3.63 17.24 -25.49
N PRO A 153 -4.62 16.90 -24.63
CA PRO A 153 -5.84 16.20 -25.05
C PRO A 153 -6.68 17.05 -26.02
N ASN A 154 -7.34 16.39 -26.98
CA ASN A 154 -8.32 17.00 -27.89
C ASN A 154 -9.61 16.16 -27.87
N PRO A 155 -10.56 16.50 -26.98
CA PRO A 155 -11.80 15.74 -26.80
C PRO A 155 -12.66 15.65 -28.07
N VAL A 156 -12.61 16.68 -28.94
CA VAL A 156 -13.41 16.72 -30.17
C VAL A 156 -12.99 15.64 -31.18
N ARG A 157 -11.72 15.21 -31.12
CA ARG A 157 -11.15 14.24 -32.05
C ARG A 157 -10.81 12.92 -31.40
N ASP A 158 -11.08 12.76 -30.10
CA ASP A 158 -10.64 11.63 -29.29
C ASP A 158 -9.14 11.31 -29.45
N VAL A 159 -8.30 12.36 -29.52
CA VAL A 159 -6.84 12.19 -29.62
C VAL A 159 -6.13 12.86 -28.46
N VAL A 160 -5.00 12.28 -28.07
CA VAL A 160 -4.04 12.90 -27.15
C VAL A 160 -2.76 13.19 -27.92
N ARG A 161 -2.30 14.44 -27.87
CA ARG A 161 -1.00 14.83 -28.42
C ARG A 161 0.07 14.79 -27.35
N ILE A 162 1.22 14.24 -27.70
CA ILE A 162 2.42 14.28 -26.86
C ILE A 162 3.27 15.46 -27.33
N VAL A 163 3.43 16.45 -26.44
CA VAL A 163 4.34 17.58 -26.63
C VAL A 163 5.77 17.08 -26.39
N ASN A 164 6.70 17.49 -27.26
CA ASN A 164 8.10 17.02 -27.30
C ASN A 164 8.22 15.50 -27.56
N ALA A 165 7.37 14.98 -28.45
CA ALA A 165 7.37 13.58 -28.86
C ALA A 165 8.69 13.10 -29.50
N ASP A 166 9.56 14.02 -29.92
CA ASP A 166 10.91 13.72 -30.41
C ASP A 166 11.83 13.09 -29.34
N LEU A 167 11.45 13.21 -28.07
CA LEU A 167 12.17 12.64 -26.94
C LEU A 167 11.73 11.20 -26.60
N LEU A 168 10.66 10.71 -27.23
CA LEU A 168 10.14 9.36 -27.01
C LEU A 168 11.10 8.29 -27.56
N ASP A 169 11.22 7.20 -26.83
CA ASP A 169 11.86 5.99 -27.35
C ASP A 169 10.92 5.29 -28.34
N SER A 170 11.15 5.52 -29.64
CA SER A 170 10.36 4.93 -30.72
C SER A 170 10.30 3.39 -30.73
N ASN A 171 11.20 2.70 -30.02
CA ASN A 171 11.21 1.25 -29.92
C ASN A 171 10.37 0.72 -28.76
N ARG A 172 9.90 1.58 -27.86
CA ARG A 172 9.07 1.20 -26.73
C ARG A 172 7.61 1.58 -26.99
N PRO A 173 6.67 0.71 -26.60
CA PRO A 173 5.26 1.06 -26.68
C PRO A 173 4.92 2.10 -25.61
N ILE A 174 3.75 2.70 -25.81
CA ILE A 174 3.02 3.50 -24.82
C ILE A 174 1.95 2.59 -24.23
N TRP A 175 1.90 2.51 -22.91
CA TRP A 175 0.88 1.73 -22.20
C TRP A 175 -0.20 2.65 -21.67
N ILE A 176 -1.46 2.20 -21.75
CA ILE A 176 -2.62 2.92 -21.25
C ILE A 176 -3.31 2.06 -20.20
N TYR A 177 -3.53 2.63 -19.02
CA TYR A 177 -4.24 2.00 -17.91
C TYR A 177 -5.52 2.78 -17.58
N ASP A 178 -6.56 2.07 -17.16
CA ASP A 178 -7.77 2.68 -16.59
C ASP A 178 -7.57 3.10 -15.13
N ASP A 179 -8.61 3.68 -14.54
CA ASP A 179 -8.66 4.13 -13.13
C ASP A 179 -8.56 3.00 -12.11
N LEU A 180 -8.75 1.75 -12.54
CA LEU A 180 -8.55 0.54 -11.73
C LEU A 180 -7.15 -0.07 -11.93
N GLY A 181 -6.26 0.60 -12.66
CA GLY A 181 -4.90 0.14 -12.92
C GLY A 181 -4.78 -1.02 -13.91
N ARG A 182 -5.82 -1.30 -14.70
CA ARG A 182 -5.82 -2.37 -15.71
C ARG A 182 -5.29 -1.85 -17.03
N GLU A 183 -4.40 -2.57 -17.69
CA GLU A 183 -3.93 -2.23 -19.05
C GLU A 183 -5.12 -2.35 -20.03
N VAL A 184 -5.53 -1.24 -20.61
CA VAL A 184 -6.66 -1.17 -21.56
C VAL A 184 -6.20 -1.07 -23.01
N ASP A 185 -5.00 -0.54 -23.25
CA ASP A 185 -4.43 -0.43 -24.58
C ASP A 185 -2.89 -0.31 -24.56
N ARG A 186 -2.29 -0.60 -25.72
CA ARG A 186 -0.85 -0.50 -25.96
C ARG A 186 -0.59 0.02 -27.36
N LEU A 187 -0.07 1.24 -27.45
CA LEU A 187 0.17 1.94 -28.71
C LEU A 187 1.66 2.02 -29.03
N ARG A 188 1.99 2.23 -30.30
CA ARG A 188 3.36 2.61 -30.68
C ARG A 188 3.60 4.07 -30.30
N ALA A 189 4.83 4.38 -29.92
CA ALA A 189 5.26 5.75 -29.68
C ALA A 189 4.96 6.63 -30.92
N SER A 190 4.18 7.68 -30.70
CA SER A 190 3.69 8.62 -31.71
C SER A 190 3.45 9.98 -31.08
N SER A 191 3.49 11.06 -31.87
CA SER A 191 3.15 12.41 -31.40
C SER A 191 1.65 12.65 -31.23
N GLU A 192 0.80 11.79 -31.82
CA GLU A 192 -0.65 11.81 -31.69
C GLU A 192 -1.13 10.37 -31.49
N LEU A 193 -1.95 10.16 -30.45
CA LEU A 193 -2.56 8.89 -30.08
C LEU A 193 -4.06 8.95 -30.35
N ASP A 194 -4.58 7.99 -31.11
CA ASP A 194 -6.02 7.83 -31.36
C ASP A 194 -6.63 6.96 -30.27
N LEU A 195 -7.54 7.55 -29.51
CA LEU A 195 -8.19 6.96 -28.34
C LEU A 195 -9.69 6.83 -28.54
N SER A 196 -10.19 6.95 -29.78
CA SER A 196 -11.63 6.86 -30.11
C SER A 196 -12.29 5.55 -29.69
N HIS A 197 -11.50 4.49 -29.52
CA HIS A 197 -11.97 3.17 -29.09
C HIS A 197 -12.12 3.05 -27.56
N LEU A 198 -11.56 3.98 -26.79
CA LEU A 198 -11.64 3.99 -25.33
C LEU A 198 -12.96 4.67 -24.87
N PRO A 199 -13.63 4.12 -23.84
CA PRO A 199 -14.78 4.79 -23.24
C PRO A 199 -14.40 6.13 -22.58
N ALA A 200 -15.39 6.94 -22.23
CA ALA A 200 -15.13 8.11 -21.40
C ALA A 200 -14.60 7.65 -20.02
N GLY A 201 -13.62 8.35 -19.48
CA GLY A 201 -12.94 7.95 -18.25
C GLY A 201 -11.62 8.66 -18.01
N ARG A 202 -11.03 8.35 -16.85
CA ARG A 202 -9.68 8.76 -16.46
C ARG A 202 -8.69 7.67 -16.87
N TYR A 203 -7.56 8.07 -17.40
CA TYR A 203 -6.53 7.16 -17.91
C TYR A 203 -5.14 7.58 -17.49
N LEU A 204 -4.29 6.58 -17.23
CA LEU A 204 -2.87 6.73 -16.99
C LEU A 204 -2.08 6.29 -18.23
N LEU A 205 -1.20 7.15 -18.71
CA LEU A 205 -0.32 6.89 -19.84
C LEU A 205 1.12 6.68 -19.33
N ILE A 206 1.69 5.51 -19.59
CA ILE A 206 3.11 5.22 -19.30
C ILE A 206 3.89 5.27 -20.61
N VAL A 207 4.89 6.15 -20.66
CA VAL A 207 5.72 6.41 -21.84
C VAL A 207 7.20 6.33 -21.49
N SER A 208 8.05 5.93 -22.44
CA SER A 208 9.50 6.01 -22.26
C SER A 208 10.08 7.17 -23.05
N ALA A 209 10.80 8.07 -22.38
CA ALA A 209 11.49 9.19 -23.03
C ALA A 209 12.90 9.35 -22.44
N ILE A 210 13.88 9.61 -23.30
CA ILE A 210 15.29 9.80 -22.91
C ILE A 210 15.84 8.67 -22.00
N GLY A 211 15.35 7.43 -22.20
CA GLY A 211 15.76 6.27 -21.40
C GLY A 211 15.07 6.12 -20.04
N GLU A 212 14.21 7.05 -19.66
CA GLU A 212 13.39 7.01 -18.45
C GLU A 212 11.94 6.65 -18.77
N LEU A 213 11.16 6.30 -17.73
CA LEU A 213 9.72 6.10 -17.81
C LEU A 213 9.01 7.28 -17.16
N HIS A 214 7.97 7.78 -17.81
CA HIS A 214 7.12 8.85 -17.29
C HIS A 214 5.67 8.40 -17.26
N SER A 215 4.96 8.89 -16.24
CA SER A 215 3.53 8.68 -16.04
C SER A 215 2.78 10.00 -16.28
N LEU A 216 1.71 9.97 -17.06
CA LEU A 216 0.93 11.15 -17.46
C LEU A 216 -0.57 10.83 -17.41
N GLU A 217 -1.38 11.69 -16.80
CA GLU A 217 -2.83 11.51 -16.74
C GLU A 217 -3.56 12.30 -17.83
N PHE A 218 -4.66 11.75 -18.34
CA PHE A 218 -5.67 12.53 -19.06
C PHE A 218 -7.08 12.04 -18.77
N ILE A 219 -8.05 12.93 -18.98
CA ILE A 219 -9.48 12.63 -18.92
C ILE A 219 -10.04 12.63 -20.34
N LYS A 220 -10.76 11.57 -20.69
CA LYS A 220 -11.55 11.47 -21.91
C LYS A 220 -13.01 11.73 -21.56
N GLU A 221 -13.58 12.81 -22.12
CA GLU A 221 -15.00 13.19 -21.96
C GLU A 221 -15.91 12.46 -22.96
#